data_AF-A0A835QTQ4-F1
#
_entry.id   AF-A0A835QTQ4-F1
#
_cell.length_a   1.000
_cell.length_b   1.000
_cell.length_c   1.000
_cell.angle_alpha   90.00
_cell.angle_beta   90.00
_cell.angle_gamma   90.00
#
_symmetry.space_group_name_H-M   'P 1'
#
loop_
_entity.id
_entity.type
_entity.pdbx_description
1 polymer ?
#
loop_
_entity_poly.entity_id
_entity_poly.type
_entity_poly.pdbx_seq_one_letter_code
_entity_poly.pdbx_strand_id
1 'polypeptide(L)'
;MVDNIPVREVNHSEVMKAYPSKPMSLYSTIWDGSNWTRHGAKKHINYNHAPFMASFQGFELQGCLWNQSLSSLSTSSCYGMNGIKIDLDPIDGQQFAKLPEAQKVGMKWVRDGFMFYSYCKDTQRYLVMPPECSKQK
;
A
#
# COMPACT_ATOMS: atom_id res chain seq x y z
N MET A 1 -4.41 -1.60 5.78
CA MET A 1 -4.91 -1.84 7.15
C MET A 1 -5.43 -3.27 7.20
N VAL A 2 -5.59 -3.83 8.40
CA VAL A 2 -6.30 -5.10 8.63
C VAL A 2 -7.29 -4.82 9.75
N ASP A 3 -8.59 -5.03 9.52
CA ASP A 3 -9.66 -4.75 10.50
C ASP A 3 -9.56 -3.35 11.13
N ASN A 4 -9.34 -2.32 10.30
CA ASN A 4 -9.13 -0.91 10.69
C ASN A 4 -7.84 -0.63 11.50
N ILE A 5 -6.96 -1.61 11.68
CA ILE A 5 -5.65 -1.42 12.30
C ILE A 5 -4.60 -1.16 11.22
N PRO A 6 -3.90 -0.02 11.25
CA PRO A 6 -2.78 0.21 10.34
C PRO A 6 -1.63 -0.74 10.66
N VAL A 7 -1.09 -1.38 9.62
CA VAL A 7 0.07 -2.29 9.73
C VAL A 7 1.35 -1.65 9.20
N ARG A 8 1.19 -0.67 8.29
CA ARG A 8 2.28 0.09 7.67
C ARG A 8 1.75 1.43 7.19
N GLU A 9 2.55 2.47 7.40
CA GLU A 9 2.40 3.80 6.80
C GLU A 9 3.64 4.08 5.95
N VAL A 10 3.46 4.68 4.77
CA VAL A 10 4.54 5.15 3.90
C VAL A 10 4.30 6.63 3.64
N ASN A 11 5.05 7.48 4.34
CA ASN A 11 4.91 8.92 4.22
C ASN A 11 5.68 9.44 3.02
N HIS A 12 5.01 10.26 2.21
CA HIS A 12 5.71 11.05 1.19
C HIS A 12 6.70 12.01 1.87
N SER A 13 7.92 12.04 1.38
CA SER A 13 8.94 12.97 1.87
C SER A 13 9.91 13.31 0.77
N GLU A 14 10.49 14.50 0.81
CA GLU A 14 11.44 14.99 -0.21
C GLU A 14 12.68 14.09 -0.35
N VAL A 15 13.03 13.35 0.71
CA VAL A 15 14.15 12.40 0.70
C VAL A 15 13.82 11.09 -0.02
N MET A 16 12.53 10.81 -0.23
CA MET A 16 12.07 9.61 -0.94
C MET A 16 11.97 9.93 -2.43
N LYS A 17 12.98 9.51 -3.19
CA LYS A 17 13.06 9.76 -4.64
C LYS A 17 11.92 9.12 -5.45
N ALA A 18 11.26 8.10 -4.92
CA ALA A 18 10.20 7.37 -5.60
C ALA A 18 8.99 7.20 -4.67
N TYR A 19 7.95 7.97 -4.91
CA TYR A 19 6.64 7.82 -4.28
C TYR A 19 5.59 7.60 -5.38
N PRO A 20 4.57 6.74 -5.17
CA PRO A 20 3.55 6.48 -6.19
C PRO A 20 2.80 7.76 -6.58
N SER A 21 3.03 8.24 -7.80
CA SER A 21 2.44 9.48 -8.35
C SER A 21 1.76 9.29 -9.70
N LYS A 22 1.70 8.04 -10.19
CA LYS A 22 1.05 7.68 -11.46
C LYS A 22 -0.31 7.01 -11.17
N PRO A 23 -1.27 7.09 -12.10
CA PRO A 23 -2.51 6.31 -12.01
C PRO A 23 -2.23 4.82 -11.84
N MET A 24 -3.07 4.14 -11.05
CA MET A 24 -2.92 2.72 -10.72
C MET A 24 -4.23 1.97 -10.97
N SER A 25 -4.11 0.66 -11.18
CA SER A 25 -5.24 -0.27 -11.27
C SER A 25 -5.16 -1.28 -10.12
N LEU A 26 -6.32 -1.73 -9.63
CA LEU A 26 -6.41 -2.78 -8.63
C LEU A 26 -6.30 -4.16 -9.30
N TYR A 27 -5.49 -5.05 -8.74
CA TYR A 27 -5.36 -6.44 -9.17
C TYR A 27 -5.46 -7.37 -7.96
N SER A 28 -6.08 -8.54 -8.15
CA SER A 28 -6.07 -9.64 -7.18
C SER A 28 -5.78 -10.94 -7.93
N THR A 29 -4.76 -11.68 -7.50
CA THR A 29 -4.31 -12.92 -8.14
C THR A 29 -3.91 -13.95 -7.11
N ILE A 30 -4.16 -15.22 -7.40
CA ILE A 30 -3.57 -16.37 -6.70
C ILE A 30 -2.55 -17.00 -7.65
N TRP A 31 -1.33 -17.22 -7.17
CA TRP A 31 -0.23 -17.72 -8.01
C TRP A 31 0.80 -18.49 -7.18
N ASP A 32 1.59 -19.34 -7.85
CA ASP A 32 2.64 -20.15 -7.21
C ASP A 32 3.93 -19.35 -6.98
N GLY A 33 4.14 -18.93 -5.73
CA GLY A 33 5.32 -18.21 -5.29
C GLY A 33 6.49 -19.07 -4.78
N SER A 34 6.51 -20.38 -5.06
CA SER A 34 7.45 -21.33 -4.43
C SER A 34 8.93 -20.93 -4.52
N ASN A 35 9.33 -20.21 -5.58
CA ASN A 35 10.72 -19.80 -5.79
C ASN A 35 11.25 -18.80 -4.74
N TRP A 36 10.37 -18.09 -4.02
CA TRP A 36 10.77 -17.06 -3.05
C TRP A 36 10.02 -17.16 -1.71
N THR A 37 9.00 -18.01 -1.60
CA THR A 37 8.16 -18.13 -0.41
C THR A 37 8.81 -19.07 0.62
N ARG A 38 9.17 -18.52 1.79
CA ARG A 38 9.89 -19.12 2.95
C ARG A 38 11.38 -19.42 2.72
N HIS A 39 12.23 -18.86 3.59
CA HIS A 39 13.57 -19.35 3.94
C HIS A 39 14.40 -19.92 2.77
N GLY A 40 14.37 -19.27 1.61
CA GLY A 40 15.13 -19.66 0.43
C GLY A 40 14.73 -21.00 -0.20
N ALA A 41 13.43 -21.24 -0.46
CA ALA A 41 12.93 -22.31 -1.34
C ALA A 41 12.98 -23.76 -0.80
N LYS A 42 13.08 -23.97 0.52
CA LYS A 42 13.20 -25.33 1.07
C LYS A 42 11.95 -26.23 0.92
N LYS A 43 10.77 -25.66 0.67
CA LYS A 43 9.53 -26.43 0.45
C LYS A 43 8.66 -25.76 -0.61
N HIS A 44 8.60 -26.39 -1.79
CA HIS A 44 7.68 -26.02 -2.85
C HIS A 44 6.24 -26.39 -2.48
N ILE A 45 5.29 -25.74 -3.16
CA ILE A 45 3.87 -26.09 -3.06
C ILE A 45 3.66 -27.57 -3.44
N ASN A 46 2.80 -28.26 -2.69
CA ASN A 46 2.40 -29.62 -3.00
C ASN A 46 1.01 -29.60 -3.66
N TYR A 47 0.98 -29.78 -4.97
CA TYR A 47 -0.23 -29.74 -5.78
C TYR A 47 -1.25 -30.86 -5.49
N ASN A 48 -0.89 -31.89 -4.73
CA ASN A 48 -1.85 -32.91 -4.28
C ASN A 48 -2.90 -32.36 -3.31
N HIS A 49 -2.66 -31.18 -2.71
CA HIS A 49 -3.64 -30.47 -1.86
C HIS A 49 -4.50 -29.48 -2.64
N ALA A 50 -4.44 -29.48 -3.97
CA ALA A 50 -5.32 -28.67 -4.79
C ALA A 50 -6.80 -29.08 -4.62
N PRO A 51 -7.77 -28.16 -4.83
CA PRO A 51 -7.58 -26.78 -5.30
C PRO A 51 -7.16 -25.80 -4.19
N PHE A 52 -6.28 -24.87 -4.51
CA PHE A 52 -5.99 -23.72 -3.67
C PHE A 52 -6.98 -22.60 -3.99
N MET A 53 -7.87 -22.28 -3.05
CA MET A 53 -8.93 -21.31 -3.26
C MET A 53 -8.73 -20.07 -2.38
N ALA A 54 -8.87 -18.90 -2.99
CA ALA A 54 -9.00 -17.62 -2.29
C ALA A 54 -10.39 -17.05 -2.59
N SER A 55 -11.12 -16.69 -1.55
CA SER A 55 -12.45 -16.10 -1.65
C SER A 55 -12.40 -14.63 -1.23
N PHE A 56 -13.05 -13.78 -2.01
CA PHE A 56 -13.09 -12.34 -1.79
C PHE A 56 -14.55 -11.87 -1.80
N GLN A 57 -14.86 -10.90 -0.93
CA GLN A 57 -16.19 -10.31 -0.80
C GLN A 57 -16.06 -8.87 -0.31
N GLY A 58 -17.14 -8.08 -0.45
CA GLY A 58 -17.17 -6.70 0.08
C GLY A 58 -16.25 -5.74 -0.67
N PHE A 59 -16.15 -5.85 -1.99
CA PHE A 59 -15.34 -4.93 -2.79
C PHE A 59 -15.93 -3.53 -2.77
N GLU A 60 -15.14 -2.58 -2.28
CA GLU A 60 -15.47 -1.17 -2.30
C GLU A 60 -14.30 -0.42 -2.95
N LEU A 61 -14.61 0.29 -4.03
CA LEU A 61 -13.67 1.11 -4.77
C LEU A 61 -14.09 2.56 -4.64
N GLN A 62 -13.37 3.27 -3.78
CA GLN A 62 -13.53 4.70 -3.56
C GLN A 62 -12.20 5.38 -3.87
N GLY A 63 -12.24 6.38 -4.75
CA GLY A 63 -11.08 7.15 -5.13
C GLY A 63 -11.30 7.93 -6.41
N CYS A 64 -10.35 8.79 -6.72
CA CYS A 64 -10.39 9.58 -7.95
C CYS A 64 -10.14 8.71 -9.19
N LEU A 65 -11.12 8.66 -10.10
CA LEU A 65 -11.01 7.94 -11.36
C LEU A 65 -10.17 8.73 -12.37
N TRP A 66 -9.11 8.09 -12.87
CA TRP A 66 -8.31 8.63 -13.96
C TRP A 66 -8.90 8.25 -15.31
N ASN A 67 -9.26 9.25 -16.13
CA ASN A 67 -9.77 9.03 -17.48
C ASN A 67 -8.80 9.52 -18.56
N GLN A 68 -8.27 8.58 -19.35
CA GLN A 68 -7.32 8.87 -20.43
C GLN A 68 -7.95 9.64 -21.61
N SER A 69 -9.26 9.55 -21.85
CA SER A 69 -9.91 10.26 -22.98
C SER A 69 -10.10 11.76 -22.73
N LEU A 70 -10.10 12.18 -21.46
CA LEU A 70 -10.24 13.59 -21.04
C LEU A 70 -8.89 14.29 -20.84
N SER A 71 -7.77 13.56 -20.94
CA SER A 71 -6.43 14.10 -20.64
C SER A 71 -5.93 15.12 -21.66
N SER A 72 -6.57 15.27 -22.82
CA SER A 72 -6.22 16.24 -23.87
C SER A 72 -6.86 17.61 -23.69
N LEU A 73 -7.85 17.75 -22.80
CA LEU A 73 -8.67 18.97 -22.68
C LEU A 73 -8.35 19.82 -21.46
N SER A 74 -7.72 19.30 -20.41
CA SER A 74 -7.22 20.05 -19.26
C SER A 74 -6.70 19.08 -18.19
N THR A 75 -5.62 19.48 -17.52
CA THR A 75 -5.03 18.94 -16.28
C THR A 75 -5.77 17.76 -15.63
N SER A 76 -5.36 16.55 -16.02
CA SER A 76 -4.86 15.45 -15.18
C SER A 76 -4.99 15.53 -13.65
N SER A 77 -6.12 15.96 -13.12
CA SER A 77 -6.25 16.22 -11.70
C SER A 77 -7.59 15.73 -11.20
N CYS A 78 -7.54 15.12 -10.03
CA CYS A 78 -8.69 14.80 -9.18
C CYS A 78 -9.43 16.05 -8.67
N TYR A 79 -9.20 17.19 -9.32
CA TYR A 79 -9.76 18.49 -9.03
C TYR A 79 -10.64 18.85 -10.23
N GLY A 80 -11.96 18.88 -10.01
CA GLY A 80 -12.91 19.24 -11.06
C GLY A 80 -12.61 20.63 -11.64
N MET A 81 -12.64 20.76 -12.97
CA MET A 81 -12.73 22.07 -13.60
C MET A 81 -14.08 22.73 -13.28
N ASN A 82 -14.04 24.03 -12.98
CA ASN A 82 -15.21 24.93 -13.05
C ASN A 82 -16.48 24.44 -12.35
N GLY A 83 -16.39 24.06 -11.07
CA GLY A 83 -17.58 23.88 -10.22
C GLY A 83 -18.50 22.70 -10.58
N ILE A 84 -18.11 21.84 -11.53
CA ILE A 84 -18.81 20.58 -11.79
C ILE A 84 -18.15 19.51 -10.91
N LYS A 85 -18.87 19.09 -9.87
CA LYS A 85 -18.49 18.02 -8.96
C LYS A 85 -18.39 16.70 -9.71
N ILE A 86 -17.21 16.39 -10.23
CA ILE A 86 -16.84 15.01 -10.57
C ILE A 86 -16.29 14.44 -9.27
N ASP A 87 -16.99 13.46 -8.71
CA ASP A 87 -16.73 12.71 -7.46
C ASP A 87 -15.52 13.18 -6.64
N LEU A 88 -15.80 13.89 -5.55
CA LEU A 88 -14.81 14.27 -4.53
C LEU A 88 -14.03 13.02 -4.10
N ASP A 89 -12.70 13.09 -4.12
CA ASP A 89 -11.87 12.07 -3.48
C ASP A 89 -12.28 12.00 -1.99
N PRO A 90 -12.82 10.87 -1.50
CA PRO A 90 -13.26 10.76 -0.12
C PRO A 90 -12.09 10.87 0.87
N ILE A 91 -10.85 10.83 0.38
CA ILE A 91 -9.62 10.90 1.13
C ILE A 91 -8.88 12.21 0.81
N ASP A 92 -9.61 13.32 0.74
CA ASP A 92 -9.04 14.67 0.63
C ASP A 92 -9.07 15.42 1.98
N GLY A 93 -8.03 16.22 2.22
CA GLY A 93 -7.91 17.11 3.38
C GLY A 93 -6.92 16.69 4.48
N GLN A 94 -6.65 17.65 5.37
CA GLN A 94 -5.59 17.56 6.39
C GLN A 94 -5.76 16.41 7.39
N GLN A 95 -7.00 15.96 7.61
CA GLN A 95 -7.32 14.84 8.51
C GLN A 95 -6.78 13.50 8.01
N PHE A 96 -6.57 13.36 6.69
CA PHE A 96 -6.00 12.16 6.07
C PHE A 96 -4.49 12.29 5.82
N ALA A 97 -3.91 13.48 6.02
CA ALA A 97 -2.48 13.72 5.80
C ALA A 97 -1.58 13.02 6.82
N LYS A 98 -2.12 12.62 7.99
CA LYS A 98 -1.39 11.92 9.04
C LYS A 98 -2.29 10.90 9.72
N LEU A 99 -1.71 9.77 10.13
CA LEU A 99 -2.40 8.83 11.00
C LEU A 99 -2.80 9.48 12.34
N PRO A 100 -4.05 9.29 12.81
CA PRO A 100 -4.47 9.63 14.17
C PRO A 100 -3.64 8.89 15.23
N GLU A 101 -3.51 9.48 16.41
CA GLU A 101 -2.61 8.94 17.45
C GLU A 101 -3.06 7.57 17.97
N ALA A 102 -4.37 7.35 18.10
CA ALA A 102 -4.93 6.04 18.42
C ALA A 102 -4.54 4.96 17.37
N GLN A 103 -4.52 5.33 16.09
CA GLN A 103 -4.11 4.42 15.01
C GLN A 103 -2.61 4.12 15.05
N LYS A 104 -1.77 5.07 15.46
CA LYS A 104 -0.34 4.84 15.67
C LYS A 104 -0.06 3.86 16.81
N VAL A 105 -0.82 3.92 17.90
CA VAL A 105 -0.72 2.95 19.00
C VAL A 105 -1.03 1.54 18.51
N GLY A 106 -2.12 1.37 17.74
CA GLY A 106 -2.46 0.09 17.13
C GLY A 106 -1.37 -0.43 16.19
N MET A 107 -0.83 0.45 15.34
CA MET A 107 0.28 0.09 14.45
C MET A 107 1.54 -0.30 15.21
N LYS A 108 1.87 0.38 16.31
CA LYS A 108 2.99 0.02 17.17
C LYS A 108 2.81 -1.37 17.78
N TRP A 109 1.62 -1.67 18.30
CA TRP A 109 1.31 -3.00 18.83
C TRP A 109 1.48 -4.10 17.77
N VAL A 110 1.01 -3.88 16.53
CA VAL A 110 1.23 -4.82 15.42
C VAL A 110 2.72 -5.02 15.15
N ARG A 111 3.49 -3.92 15.08
CA ARG A 111 4.93 -3.96 14.81
C ARG A 111 5.71 -4.66 15.90
N ASP A 112 5.35 -4.46 17.16
CA ASP A 112 6.07 -5.04 18.30
C ASP A 112 5.72 -6.53 18.48
N GLY A 113 4.46 -6.93 18.19
CA GLY A 113 3.99 -8.30 18.41
C GLY A 113 4.08 -9.25 17.21
N PHE A 114 3.99 -8.74 15.98
CA PHE A 114 3.73 -9.58 14.79
C PHE A 114 4.70 -9.35 13.63
N MET A 115 5.56 -8.32 13.69
CA MET A 115 6.50 -8.03 12.59
C MET A 115 7.76 -8.88 12.71
N PHE A 116 7.85 -9.94 11.90
CA PHE A 116 9.02 -10.83 11.85
C PHE A 116 10.12 -10.35 10.87
N TYR A 117 9.79 -9.45 9.93
CA TYR A 117 10.73 -8.91 8.96
C TYR A 117 10.44 -7.42 8.69
N SER A 118 11.49 -6.63 8.54
CA SER A 118 11.42 -5.24 8.10
C SER A 118 12.67 -4.90 7.30
N TYR A 119 12.48 -4.40 6.08
CA TYR A 119 13.59 -4.00 5.21
C TYR A 119 14.43 -2.84 5.80
N CYS A 120 13.82 -1.99 6.62
CA CYS A 120 14.52 -0.93 7.35
C CYS A 120 15.53 -1.46 8.39
N LYS A 121 15.35 -2.70 8.85
CA LYS A 121 16.24 -3.38 9.81
C LYS A 121 17.12 -4.43 9.14
N ASP A 122 17.02 -4.61 7.83
CA ASP A 122 17.75 -5.62 7.06
C ASP A 122 19.10 -5.06 6.60
N THR A 123 20.09 -5.11 7.49
CA THR A 123 21.45 -4.63 7.23
C THR A 123 22.24 -5.52 6.27
N GLN A 124 21.78 -6.75 6.01
CA GLN A 124 22.39 -7.63 5.02
C GLN A 124 22.04 -7.18 3.61
N ARG A 125 20.78 -6.80 3.38
CA ARG A 125 20.31 -6.30 2.09
C ARG A 125 20.65 -4.84 1.87
N TYR A 126 20.54 -4.01 2.91
CA TYR A 126 20.77 -2.56 2.85
C TYR A 126 21.91 -2.16 3.77
N LEU A 127 23.13 -2.11 3.23
CA LEU A 127 24.32 -1.63 3.96
C LEU A 127 24.16 -0.17 4.42
N VAL A 128 23.43 0.63 3.62
CA VAL A 128 23.01 1.98 3.97
C VAL A 128 21.50 1.98 4.17
N MET A 129 21.06 2.40 5.35
CA MET A 129 19.64 2.45 5.70
C MET A 129 18.87 3.35 4.71
N PRO A 130 17.74 2.87 4.15
CA PRO A 130 16.92 3.68 3.27
C PRO A 130 16.44 4.98 3.97
N PRO A 131 16.48 6.14 3.29
CA PRO A 131 16.25 7.45 3.91
C PRO A 131 14.85 7.61 4.49
N GLU A 132 13.85 6.90 3.97
CA GLU A 132 12.48 6.91 4.46
C GLU A 132 12.29 6.16 5.79
N CYS A 133 13.23 5.29 6.17
CA CYS A 133 13.16 4.48 7.38
C CYS A 133 13.44 5.30 8.65
N SER A 134 14.29 6.33 8.57
CA SER A 134 14.69 7.17 9.71
C SER A 134 13.53 7.96 10.33
N LYS A 135 12.42 8.13 9.59
CA LYS A 135 11.24 8.90 10.01
C LYS A 135 10.07 8.03 10.49
N GLN A 136 10.18 6.70 10.43
CA GLN A 136 9.18 5.77 10.96
C GLN A 136 9.50 5.45 12.44
N LYS A 137 9.41 6.45 13.32
CA LYS A 137 9.45 6.24 14.78
C LYS A 137 8.07 5.89 15.31
#